data_AF-A0A2E6XTF5-F1
#
_entry.id   AF-A0A2E6XTF5-F1
#
_cell.length_a   1.000
_cell.length_b   1.000
_cell.length_c   1.000
_cell.angle_alpha   90.00
_cell.angle_beta   90.00
_cell.angle_gamma   90.00
#
_symmetry.space_group_name_H-M   'P 1'
#
loop_
_entity.id
_entity.type
_entity.pdbx_description
1 polymer ?
#
loop_
_entity_poly.entity_id
_entity_poly.type
_entity_poly.pdbx_seq_one_letter_code
_entity_poly.pdbx_strand_id
1 'polypeptide(L)'
;MKARLVVRIFALVVAAAVVAGLTVWKPWDDSGTTVDPLRDRAIAEAVTTRTLTEELTVRGELRRDELQTINSAASGRITDLEVVDGETVQVGDVLFSLDGRRAVAVGGDLEFYRQLDVGSDGPDVLQLETALSAAGYSVGVVDRYYTEETRSGLAEWQSDHDYGS
;
A
#
# COMPACT_ATOMS: atom_id res chain seq x y z
N MET A 1 -51.95 -62.43 -77.05
CA MET A 1 -51.58 -63.01 -75.74
C MET A 1 -50.07 -62.93 -75.38
N LYS A 2 -49.16 -62.60 -76.31
CA LYS A 2 -47.70 -62.64 -76.05
C LYS A 2 -47.13 -61.37 -75.37
N ALA A 3 -47.74 -60.20 -75.57
CA ALA A 3 -47.25 -58.91 -75.04
C ALA A 3 -47.35 -58.78 -73.50
N ARG A 4 -48.39 -59.37 -72.88
CA ARG A 4 -48.60 -59.31 -71.42
C ARG A 4 -47.57 -60.15 -70.63
N LEU A 5 -46.98 -61.16 -71.25
CA LEU A 5 -45.97 -62.02 -70.62
C LEU A 5 -44.60 -61.33 -70.59
N VAL A 6 -44.21 -60.69 -71.69
CA VAL A 6 -42.92 -59.96 -71.80
C VAL A 6 -42.84 -58.81 -70.80
N VAL A 7 -43.93 -58.06 -70.62
CA VAL A 7 -44.00 -56.96 -69.64
C VAL A 7 -43.85 -57.47 -68.20
N ARG A 8 -44.42 -58.65 -67.87
CA ARG A 8 -44.29 -59.25 -66.54
C ARG A 8 -42.88 -59.75 -66.26
N ILE A 9 -42.22 -60.34 -67.25
CA ILE A 9 -40.82 -60.80 -67.12
C ILE A 9 -39.89 -59.59 -66.96
N PHE A 10 -40.08 -58.53 -67.76
CA PHE A 10 -39.29 -57.31 -67.64
C PHE A 10 -39.47 -56.62 -66.28
N ALA A 11 -40.70 -56.54 -65.78
CA ALA A 11 -40.98 -55.99 -64.46
C ALA A 11 -40.30 -56.77 -63.32
N LEU A 12 -40.24 -58.11 -63.43
CA LEU A 12 -39.53 -58.95 -62.46
C LEU A 12 -38.02 -58.73 -62.49
N VAL A 13 -37.43 -58.57 -63.68
CA VAL A 13 -35.99 -58.28 -63.82
C VAL A 13 -35.64 -56.91 -63.23
N VAL A 14 -36.48 -55.90 -63.48
CA VAL A 14 -36.29 -54.56 -62.91
C VAL A 14 -36.42 -54.59 -61.39
N ALA A 15 -37.41 -55.29 -60.85
CA ALA A 15 -37.57 -55.43 -59.40
C ALA A 15 -36.36 -56.13 -58.75
N ALA A 16 -35.84 -57.20 -59.36
CA ALA A 16 -34.64 -57.89 -58.89
C ALA A 16 -33.39 -56.98 -58.93
N ALA A 17 -33.24 -56.17 -59.97
CA ALA A 17 -32.13 -55.21 -60.09
C ALA A 17 -32.19 -54.11 -59.01
N VAL A 18 -33.39 -53.61 -58.69
CA VAL A 18 -33.59 -52.62 -57.62
C VAL A 18 -33.25 -53.21 -56.26
N VAL A 19 -33.69 -54.45 -55.98
CA VAL A 19 -33.36 -55.14 -54.72
C VAL A 19 -31.86 -55.38 -54.61
N ALA A 20 -31.20 -55.84 -55.67
CA ALA A 20 -29.75 -56.02 -55.69
C ALA A 20 -29.00 -54.69 -55.47
N GLY A 21 -29.44 -53.61 -56.12
CA GLY A 21 -28.88 -52.27 -55.93
C GLY A 21 -28.99 -51.79 -54.48
N LEU A 22 -30.14 -51.99 -53.83
CA LEU A 22 -30.37 -51.63 -52.43
C LEU A 22 -29.54 -52.47 -51.45
N THR A 23 -29.27 -53.75 -51.75
CA THR A 23 -28.42 -54.61 -50.92
C THR A 23 -26.93 -54.24 -50.97
N VAL A 24 -26.47 -53.65 -52.08
CA VAL A 24 -25.08 -53.16 -52.25
C VAL A 24 -24.93 -51.77 -51.64
N TRP A 25 -25.88 -50.88 -51.89
CA TRP A 25 -25.77 -49.48 -51.44
C TRP A 25 -25.98 -49.31 -49.94
N LYS A 26 -26.70 -50.24 -49.29
CA LYS A 26 -27.01 -50.23 -47.84
C LYS A 26 -27.13 -48.82 -47.24
N PRO A 27 -28.03 -47.96 -47.75
CA PRO A 27 -28.16 -46.57 -47.29
C PRO A 27 -28.63 -46.44 -45.84
N TRP A 28 -29.03 -47.55 -45.22
CA TRP A 28 -29.41 -47.69 -43.80
C TRP A 28 -28.25 -48.15 -42.90
N ASP A 29 -27.10 -48.51 -43.49
CA ASP A 29 -25.87 -48.77 -42.76
C ASP A 29 -25.20 -47.42 -42.50
N ASP A 30 -25.67 -46.76 -41.45
CA ASP A 30 -25.05 -45.58 -40.86
C ASP A 30 -23.80 -46.05 -40.08
N SER A 31 -22.91 -46.77 -40.79
CA SER A 31 -21.53 -46.98 -40.36
C SER A 31 -20.88 -45.60 -40.42
N GLY A 32 -21.15 -44.83 -39.37
CA GLY A 32 -20.82 -43.42 -39.28
C GLY A 32 -19.37 -43.20 -39.65
N THR A 33 -19.11 -42.06 -40.29
CA THR A 33 -17.78 -41.51 -40.43
C THR A 33 -17.10 -41.58 -39.06
N THR A 34 -16.30 -42.62 -38.84
CA THR A 34 -15.48 -42.75 -37.64
C THR A 34 -14.42 -41.69 -37.78
N VAL A 35 -14.67 -40.53 -37.18
CA VAL A 35 -13.66 -39.51 -36.98
C VAL A 35 -12.59 -40.18 -36.13
N ASP A 36 -11.50 -40.60 -36.75
CA ASP A 36 -10.38 -41.23 -36.06
C ASP A 36 -9.71 -40.17 -35.18
N PRO A 37 -9.95 -40.20 -33.85
CA PRO A 37 -9.44 -39.16 -32.97
C PRO A 37 -7.92 -39.28 -32.79
N LEU A 38 -7.25 -40.30 -33.35
CA LEU A 38 -5.80 -40.45 -33.32
C LEU A 38 -5.12 -39.73 -34.48
N ARG A 39 -5.78 -39.60 -35.65
CA ARG A 39 -5.23 -38.85 -36.79
C ARG A 39 -5.24 -37.33 -36.59
N ASP A 40 -6.25 -36.80 -35.90
CA ASP A 40 -6.41 -35.34 -35.71
C ASP A 40 -5.64 -34.76 -34.50
N ARG A 41 -4.94 -35.61 -33.73
CA ARG A 41 -4.18 -35.18 -32.53
C ARG A 41 -2.69 -34.98 -32.76
N ALA A 42 -2.21 -35.04 -34.01
CA ALA A 42 -0.78 -35.01 -34.30
C ALA A 42 -0.08 -33.67 -33.99
N ILE A 43 -0.82 -32.62 -33.61
CA ILE A 43 -0.24 -31.35 -33.16
C ILE A 43 -1.03 -30.79 -31.97
N ALA A 44 -1.12 -31.54 -30.87
CA ALA A 44 -1.60 -31.01 -29.60
C ALA A 44 -0.47 -31.09 -28.57
N GLU A 45 0.07 -29.93 -28.16
CA GLU A 45 0.98 -29.84 -27.04
C GLU A 45 0.22 -30.23 -25.75
N ALA A 46 0.86 -31.02 -24.88
CA ALA A 46 0.20 -31.49 -23.66
C ALA A 46 -0.17 -30.32 -22.75
N VAL A 47 -1.42 -30.29 -22.26
CA VAL A 47 -1.88 -29.29 -21.30
C VAL A 47 -1.08 -29.47 -20.00
N THR A 48 -0.34 -28.44 -19.59
CA THR A 48 0.41 -28.44 -18.32
C THR A 48 -0.07 -27.31 -17.43
N THR A 49 -0.32 -27.62 -16.16
CA THR A 49 -0.61 -26.62 -15.13
C THR A 49 0.71 -26.02 -14.66
N ARG A 50 0.89 -24.72 -14.87
CA ARG A 50 2.05 -23.96 -14.40
C ARG A 50 1.55 -22.74 -13.63
N THR A 51 2.33 -22.27 -12.69
CA THR A 51 2.05 -21.01 -12.00
C THR A 51 2.40 -19.86 -12.94
N LEU A 52 1.43 -19.00 -13.23
CA LEU A 52 1.67 -17.76 -13.95
C LEU A 52 2.04 -16.70 -12.92
N THR A 53 3.25 -16.18 -13.01
CA THR A 53 3.72 -15.06 -12.16
C THR A 53 3.62 -13.79 -12.98
N GLU A 54 2.78 -12.87 -12.51
CA GLU A 54 2.70 -11.51 -13.05
C GLU A 54 3.61 -10.62 -12.21
N GLU A 55 4.66 -10.07 -12.83
CA GLU A 55 5.60 -9.19 -12.17
C GLU A 55 5.26 -7.73 -12.53
N LEU A 56 4.69 -7.00 -11.57
CA LEU A 56 4.39 -5.58 -11.72
C LEU A 56 5.49 -4.75 -11.06
N THR A 57 6.34 -4.12 -11.87
CA THR A 57 7.32 -3.15 -11.38
C THR A 57 6.68 -1.77 -11.23
N VAL A 58 6.45 -1.35 -9.99
CA VAL A 58 6.00 0.02 -9.68
C VAL A 58 7.21 0.89 -9.34
N ARG A 59 7.35 2.01 -10.05
CA ARG A 59 8.34 3.04 -9.73
C ARG A 59 7.66 4.14 -8.93
N GLY A 60 8.13 4.36 -7.70
CA GLY A 60 7.67 5.45 -6.84
C GLY A 60 8.79 6.46 -6.59
N GLU A 61 8.42 7.71 -6.34
CA GLU A 61 9.33 8.73 -5.84
C GLU A 61 9.06 8.97 -4.37
N LEU A 62 10.10 8.94 -3.53
CA LEU A 62 9.98 9.33 -2.13
C LEU A 62 9.99 10.86 -2.08
N ARG A 63 8.87 11.47 -1.65
CA ARG A 63 8.78 12.91 -1.40
C ARG A 63 8.69 13.16 0.10
N ARG A 64 9.24 14.29 0.54
CA ARG A 64 9.01 14.79 1.91
C ARG A 64 7.56 15.28 1.98
N ASP A 65 6.85 14.84 3.01
CA ASP A 65 5.39 14.97 3.09
C ASP A 65 4.94 16.42 3.27
N GLU A 66 5.63 17.20 4.12
CA GLU A 66 5.24 18.58 4.43
C GLU A 66 6.43 19.42 4.91
N LEU A 67 6.46 20.69 4.52
CA LEU A 67 7.33 21.71 5.13
C LEU A 67 6.53 22.41 6.20
N GLN A 68 6.96 22.34 7.46
CA GLN A 68 6.35 23.09 8.54
C GLN A 68 7.13 24.38 8.83
N THR A 69 6.40 25.49 8.93
CA THR A 69 6.96 26.77 9.33
C THR A 69 6.87 26.88 10.85
N ILE A 70 8.01 26.91 11.52
CA ILE A 70 8.08 27.14 12.97
C ILE A 70 8.05 28.65 13.21
N ASN A 71 7.03 29.12 13.93
CA ASN A 71 6.95 30.51 14.37
C ASN A 71 7.54 30.63 15.78
N SER A 72 8.29 31.71 16.03
CA SER A 72 8.73 32.02 17.40
C SER A 72 7.54 32.54 18.21
N ALA A 73 7.31 31.95 19.39
CA ALA A 73 6.34 32.46 20.36
C ALA A 73 6.79 33.79 21.00
N ALA A 74 8.08 34.12 20.90
CA ALA A 74 8.67 35.36 21.42
C ALA A 74 9.12 36.29 20.28
N SER A 75 8.93 37.60 20.46
CA SER A 75 9.51 38.63 19.61
C SER A 75 10.94 38.95 20.04
N GLY A 76 11.81 39.23 19.08
CA GLY A 76 13.21 39.61 19.33
C GLY A 76 14.05 39.62 18.07
N ARG A 77 15.37 39.82 18.21
CA ARG A 77 16.33 39.75 17.11
C ARG A 77 16.99 38.39 17.06
N ILE A 78 17.02 37.78 15.88
CA ILE A 78 17.84 36.59 15.65
C ILE A 78 19.31 37.00 15.80
N THR A 79 19.96 36.45 16.82
CA THR A 79 21.38 36.70 17.12
C THR A 79 22.28 35.61 16.58
N ASP A 80 21.74 34.40 16.42
CA ASP A 80 22.49 33.27 15.86
C ASP A 80 21.55 32.27 15.18
N LEU A 81 22.07 31.52 14.20
CA LEU A 81 21.37 30.43 13.52
C LEU A 81 22.32 29.22 13.49
N GLU A 82 21.99 28.20 14.28
CA GLU A 82 22.85 27.03 14.47
C GLU A 82 22.57 25.90 13.47
N VAL A 83 21.42 25.95 12.78
CA VAL A 83 21.05 24.96 11.77
C VAL A 83 21.32 25.41 10.34
N VAL A 84 21.73 24.48 9.49
CA VAL A 84 21.97 24.70 8.06
C VAL A 84 20.82 24.13 7.22
N ASP A 85 20.57 24.72 6.05
CA ASP A 85 19.58 24.18 5.12
C ASP A 85 19.89 22.73 4.72
N GLY A 86 18.89 21.88 4.79
CA GLY A 86 19.01 20.43 4.56
C GLY A 86 19.50 19.60 5.75
N GLU A 87 19.83 20.22 6.88
CA GLU A 87 20.23 19.52 8.10
C GLU A 87 19.06 18.75 8.74
N THR A 88 19.38 17.62 9.40
CA THR A 88 18.41 16.85 10.18
C THR A 88 18.47 17.30 11.62
N VAL A 89 17.39 17.90 12.10
CA VAL A 89 17.22 18.33 13.50
C VAL A 89 16.74 17.18 14.36
N GLN A 90 17.35 17.02 15.52
CA GLN A 90 16.96 16.09 16.58
C GLN A 90 16.41 16.84 17.80
N VAL A 91 15.69 16.12 18.66
CA VAL A 91 15.22 16.67 19.93
C VAL A 91 16.43 17.02 20.80
N GLY A 92 16.45 18.24 21.33
CA GLY A 92 17.57 18.79 22.10
C GLY A 92 18.50 19.69 21.30
N ASP A 93 18.41 19.70 19.97
CA ASP A 93 19.28 20.57 19.15
C ASP A 93 18.89 22.05 19.31
N VAL A 94 19.88 22.93 19.31
CA VAL A 94 19.68 24.38 19.26
C VAL A 94 19.42 24.78 17.81
N LEU A 95 18.30 25.44 17.56
CA LEU A 95 17.90 25.85 16.21
C LEU A 95 18.43 27.24 15.87
N PHE A 96 18.14 28.19 16.75
CA PHE A 96 18.52 29.59 16.60
C PHE A 96 18.60 30.24 17.98
N SER A 97 19.17 31.43 18.04
CA SER A 97 19.16 32.26 19.25
C SER A 97 18.41 33.57 19.00
N LEU A 98 17.57 33.95 19.95
CA LEU A 98 16.79 35.18 19.93
C LEU A 98 17.17 36.06 21.12
N ASP A 99 17.75 37.22 20.82
CA ASP A 99 18.35 38.14 21.79
C ASP A 99 19.34 37.43 22.74
N GLY A 100 20.13 36.48 22.21
CA GLY A 100 21.10 35.69 22.98
C GLY A 100 20.52 34.48 23.71
N ARG A 101 19.20 34.28 23.73
CA ARG A 101 18.55 33.10 24.31
C ARG A 101 18.37 32.04 23.24
N ARG A 102 18.94 30.85 23.45
CA ARG A 102 18.84 29.72 22.53
C ARG A 102 17.38 29.29 22.34
N ALA A 103 17.03 28.67 21.23
CA ALA A 103 15.75 28.03 21.01
C ALA A 103 16.01 26.56 20.73
N VAL A 104 15.59 25.70 21.64
CA VAL A 104 15.88 24.26 21.60
C VAL A 104 14.71 23.50 20.98
N ALA A 105 15.03 22.53 20.11
CA ALA A 105 14.07 21.64 19.51
C ALA A 105 13.46 20.70 20.56
N VAL A 106 12.14 20.78 20.75
CA VAL A 106 11.39 19.90 21.64
C VAL A 106 10.44 19.05 20.81
N GLY A 107 10.45 17.74 21.05
CA GLY A 107 9.51 16.84 20.41
C GLY A 107 8.11 16.99 21.00
N GLY A 108 7.10 17.15 20.15
CA GLY A 108 5.71 17.25 20.58
C GLY A 108 4.75 17.52 19.43
N ASP A 109 3.46 17.33 19.71
CA ASP A 109 2.37 17.51 18.74
C ASP A 109 1.72 18.91 18.82
N LEU A 110 2.03 19.66 19.88
CA LEU A 110 1.43 20.96 20.18
C LEU A 110 2.49 22.06 20.20
N GLU A 111 2.10 23.23 19.72
CA GLU A 111 2.85 24.46 19.96
C GLU A 111 2.63 24.94 21.41
N PHE A 112 3.65 25.48 22.04
CA PHE A 112 3.49 26.16 23.33
C PHE A 112 2.83 27.54 23.13
N TYR A 113 1.52 27.61 23.32
CA TYR A 113 0.69 28.79 23.00
C TYR A 113 0.39 29.72 24.19
N ARG A 114 0.79 29.35 25.41
CA ARG A 114 0.60 30.16 26.63
C ARG A 114 1.79 30.03 27.56
N GLN A 115 1.87 30.94 28.52
CA GLN A 115 2.79 30.81 29.63
C GLN A 115 2.31 29.69 30.57
N LEU A 116 3.25 28.84 30.99
CA LEU A 116 3.04 27.77 31.97
C LEU A 116 3.68 28.15 33.29
N ASP A 117 2.97 27.89 34.38
CA ASP A 117 3.41 28.07 35.76
C ASP A 117 2.69 27.08 36.68
N VAL A 118 3.11 26.96 37.94
CA VAL A 118 2.49 26.06 38.91
C VAL A 118 0.99 26.29 39.03
N GLY A 119 0.24 25.20 38.97
CA GLY A 119 -1.22 25.20 38.91
C GLY A 119 -1.79 25.22 37.50
N SER A 120 -0.96 25.33 36.45
CA SER A 120 -1.41 25.16 35.07
C SER A 120 -1.86 23.72 34.84
N ASP A 121 -2.99 23.54 34.17
CA ASP A 121 -3.49 22.24 33.73
C ASP A 121 -3.69 22.24 32.21
N GLY A 122 -3.09 21.28 31.50
CA GLY A 122 -3.26 21.17 30.06
C GLY A 122 -2.44 20.09 29.39
N PRO A 123 -2.70 19.86 28.09
CA PRO A 123 -1.90 18.92 27.29
C PRO A 123 -0.50 19.48 26.97
N ASP A 124 -0.33 20.80 26.99
CA ASP A 124 0.95 21.50 26.88
C ASP A 124 1.86 21.24 28.09
N VAL A 125 1.29 21.13 29.30
CA VAL A 125 2.02 20.71 30.49
C VAL A 125 2.54 19.28 30.34
N LEU A 126 1.69 18.35 29.90
CA LEU A 126 2.08 16.96 29.67
C LEU A 126 3.22 16.84 28.66
N GLN A 127 3.16 17.62 27.58
CA GLN A 127 4.22 17.66 26.59
C GLN A 127 5.53 18.17 27.20
N LEU A 128 5.48 19.26 27.98
CA LEU A 128 6.66 19.80 28.66
C LEU A 128 7.27 18.77 29.61
N GLU A 129 6.46 18.16 30.48
CA GLU A 129 6.91 17.16 31.45
C GLU A 129 7.50 15.92 30.79
N THR A 130 6.87 15.47 29.71
CA THR A 130 7.38 14.35 28.90
C THR A 130 8.75 14.70 28.30
N ALA A 131 8.90 15.90 27.74
CA ALA A 131 10.15 16.35 27.15
C ALA A 131 11.27 16.48 28.20
N LEU A 132 10.98 17.10 29.34
CA LEU A 132 11.93 17.25 30.45
C LEU A 132 12.33 15.88 31.02
N SER A 133 11.37 15.00 31.24
CA SER A 133 11.64 13.63 31.74
C SER A 133 12.49 12.83 30.75
N ALA A 134 12.20 12.92 29.45
CA ALA A 134 12.99 12.27 28.41
C ALA A 134 14.43 12.83 28.32
N ALA A 135 14.61 14.12 28.60
CA ALA A 135 15.91 14.76 28.69
C ALA A 135 16.65 14.49 30.02
N GLY A 136 16.03 13.77 30.96
CA GLY A 136 16.64 13.33 32.21
C GLY A 136 16.37 14.22 33.42
N TYR A 137 15.51 15.24 33.30
CA TYR A 137 15.17 16.14 34.40
C TYR A 137 14.00 15.59 35.21
N SER A 138 14.09 15.73 36.53
CA SER A 138 13.06 15.26 37.44
C SER A 138 11.88 16.23 37.49
N VAL A 139 10.71 15.78 37.03
CA VAL A 139 9.44 16.55 37.03
C VAL A 139 8.36 15.96 37.94
N GLY A 140 8.69 14.90 38.68
CA GLY A 140 7.70 14.16 39.48
C GLY A 140 6.89 13.18 38.64
N VAL A 141 5.56 13.23 38.78
CA VAL A 141 4.65 12.44 37.95
C VAL A 141 4.42 13.17 36.64
N VAL A 142 4.68 12.51 35.50
CA VAL A 142 4.36 13.06 34.18
C VAL A 142 2.85 12.98 33.97
N ASP A 143 2.18 14.12 34.09
CA ASP A 143 0.74 14.25 33.90
C ASP A 143 0.38 15.59 33.23
N ARG A 144 -0.78 16.17 33.52
CA ARG A 144 -1.25 17.41 32.86
C ARG A 144 -1.16 18.62 33.78
N TYR A 145 -0.66 18.46 35.01
CA TYR A 145 -0.74 19.44 36.06
C TYR A 145 0.65 19.91 36.49
N TYR A 146 0.93 21.19 36.24
CA TYR A 146 2.25 21.75 36.47
C TYR A 146 2.48 21.92 37.98
N THR A 147 3.45 21.18 38.53
CA THR A 147 3.79 21.21 39.96
C THR A 147 5.11 21.94 40.25
N GLU A 148 5.42 22.09 41.53
CA GLU A 148 6.73 22.59 41.99
C GLU A 148 7.90 21.69 41.53
N GLU A 149 7.67 20.39 41.38
CA GLU A 149 8.67 19.46 40.83
C GLU A 149 8.91 19.76 39.35
N THR A 150 7.84 19.97 38.58
CA THR A 150 7.92 20.42 37.18
C THR A 150 8.69 21.74 37.06
N ARG A 151 8.42 22.70 37.96
CA ARG A 151 9.16 23.98 37.99
C ARG A 151 10.64 23.76 38.22
N SER A 152 10.99 22.90 39.18
CA SER A 152 12.37 22.63 39.55
C SER A 152 13.13 21.95 38.41
N GLY A 153 12.54 20.94 37.77
CA GLY A 153 13.11 20.29 36.60
C GLY A 153 13.27 21.23 35.40
N LEU A 154 12.28 22.12 35.18
CA LEU A 154 12.40 23.15 34.14
C LEU A 154 13.52 24.16 34.45
N ALA A 155 13.68 24.57 35.70
CA ALA A 155 14.73 25.50 36.11
C ALA A 155 16.13 24.90 35.92
N GLU A 156 16.30 23.61 36.22
CA GLU A 156 17.54 22.87 35.97
C GLU A 156 17.84 22.78 34.47
N TRP A 157 16.85 22.38 33.66
CA TRP A 157 16.95 22.39 32.19
C TRP A 157 17.29 23.76 31.63
N GLN A 158 16.73 24.82 32.22
CA GLN A 158 16.99 26.19 31.81
C GLN A 158 18.42 26.64 32.15
N SER A 159 18.93 26.22 33.30
CA SER A 159 20.30 26.50 33.74
C SER A 159 21.31 25.85 32.80
N ASP A 160 21.09 24.60 32.41
CA ASP A 160 21.99 23.85 31.52
C ASP A 160 22.05 24.43 30.09
N HIS A 161 21.05 25.24 29.71
CA HIS A 161 20.98 25.94 28.44
C HIS A 161 21.26 27.45 28.52
N ASP A 162 21.80 27.93 29.65
CA ASP A 162 22.20 29.33 29.86
C ASP A 162 21.03 30.35 29.86
N TYR A 163 19.80 29.95 30.21
CA TYR A 163 18.65 30.88 30.25
C TYR A 163 18.54 31.74 31.52
N GLY A 164 19.43 31.54 32.51
CA GLY A 164 19.33 32.12 33.86
C GLY A 164 20.51 33.00 34.30
N SER A 165 21.45 33.34 33.40
CA SER A 165 22.62 34.19 33.71
C SER A 165 22.47 35.65 33.32
#